data_AF-A0A3D0PXF1-F1
#
_entry.id   AF-A0A3D0PXF1-F1
#
_cell.length_a   1.000
_cell.length_b   1.000
_cell.length_c   1.000
_cell.angle_alpha   90.00
_cell.angle_beta   90.00
_cell.angle_gamma   90.00
#
_symmetry.space_group_name_H-M   'P 1'
#
loop_
_entity.id
_entity.type
_entity.pdbx_description
1 polymer ?
#
loop_
_entity_poly.entity_id
_entity_poly.type
_entity_poly.pdbx_seq_one_letter_code
_entity_poly.pdbx_strand_id
1 'polypeptide(L)' 'MREWIEPSDVLPVCPKHGCALYPARPIPCPECEIEAEDEEADHYDRY' A
#
# COMPACT_ATOMS: atom_id res chain seq x y z
N MET A 1 21.08 -6.62 25.60
CA MET A 1 21.38 -6.73 24.15
C MET A 1 20.15 -6.22 23.42
N ARG A 2 20.27 -5.25 22.52
CA ARG A 2 19.15 -4.88 21.63
C ARG A 2 19.07 -5.99 20.59
N GLU A 3 18.00 -6.75 20.64
CA GLU A 3 17.64 -7.72 19.61
C GLU A 3 17.58 -7.01 18.25
N TRP A 4 18.46 -7.43 17.35
CA TRP A 4 18.41 -7.03 15.95
C TRP A 4 17.24 -7.79 15.35
N ILE A 5 16.13 -7.11 15.10
CA ILE A 5 14.99 -7.68 14.38
C ILE A 5 15.43 -7.69 12.91
N GLU A 6 15.66 -8.88 12.35
CA GLU A 6 15.87 -9.00 10.92
C GLU A 6 14.69 -8.32 10.20
N PRO A 7 14.94 -7.40 9.25
CA PRO A 7 13.85 -6.82 8.48
C PRO A 7 13.13 -7.97 7.80
N SER A 8 11.87 -8.16 8.19
CA SER A 8 11.02 -9.24 7.70
C SER A 8 11.15 -9.34 6.17
N ASP A 9 11.33 -10.56 5.64
CA ASP A 9 11.43 -10.89 4.19
C ASP A 9 10.17 -10.49 3.38
N VAL A 10 9.31 -9.62 3.92
CA VAL A 10 8.27 -8.95 3.16
C VAL A 10 8.97 -8.13 2.11
N LEU A 11 9.02 -8.69 0.91
CA LEU A 11 9.38 -7.97 -0.30
C LEU A 11 8.64 -6.63 -0.26
N PRO A 12 9.29 -5.51 -0.61
CA PRO A 12 8.68 -4.20 -0.60
C PRO A 12 7.73 -4.13 -1.79
N VAL A 13 6.65 -4.90 -1.74
CA VAL A 13 5.64 -5.02 -2.76
C VAL A 13 4.28 -4.83 -2.11
N CYS A 14 3.35 -4.21 -2.84
CA CYS A 14 1.99 -4.13 -2.37
C CYS A 14 1.43 -5.55 -2.21
N PRO A 15 0.84 -5.93 -1.05
CA PRO A 15 0.25 -7.26 -0.88
C PRO A 15 -1.01 -7.44 -1.74
N LYS A 16 -1.66 -6.35 -2.15
CA LYS A 16 -2.86 -6.37 -3.01
C LYS A 16 -2.51 -6.45 -4.50
N HIS A 17 -1.55 -5.65 -4.96
CA HIS A 17 -1.24 -5.48 -6.38
C HIS A 17 0.11 -6.05 -6.82
N GLY A 18 0.99 -6.41 -5.90
CA GLY A 18 2.35 -6.90 -6.20
C GLY A 18 3.31 -5.84 -6.76
N CYS A 19 2.90 -4.57 -6.82
CA CYS A 19 3.74 -3.50 -7.34
C CYS A 19 4.91 -3.19 -6.39
N ALA A 20 6.09 -2.89 -6.94
CA ALA A 20 7.26 -2.55 -6.16
C ALA A 20 7.09 -1.21 -5.40
N LEU A 21 7.30 -1.24 -4.09
CA LEU A 21 7.21 -0.12 -3.15
C LEU A 21 8.58 0.51 -2.84
N TYR A 22 9.68 -0.18 -3.16
CA TYR A 22 11.04 0.32 -2.95
C TYR A 22 11.54 1.19 -4.11
N PRO A 23 12.31 2.29 -3.88
CA PRO A 23 12.81 2.79 -2.59
C PRO A 23 11.97 3.90 -1.95
N ALA A 24 10.89 4.34 -2.58
CA ALA A 24 10.31 5.66 -2.26
C ALA A 24 8.78 5.77 -2.41
N ARG A 25 8.02 4.66 -2.46
CA ARG A 25 6.56 4.76 -2.49
C ARG A 25 6.01 4.63 -1.07
N PRO A 26 5.33 5.64 -0.51
CA PRO A 26 4.58 5.47 0.73
C PRO A 26 3.53 4.38 0.51
N ILE A 27 3.24 3.61 1.56
CA ILE A 27 2.06 2.74 1.60
C ILE A 27 0.89 3.66 1.97
N PRO A 28 -0.22 3.68 1.22
CA PRO A 28 -0.64 2.72 0.18
C PRO A 28 0.00 2.92 -1.20
N CYS A 29 0.10 1.85 -1.99
CA CYS A 29 0.64 1.91 -3.35
C CYS A 29 -0.29 2.71 -4.30
N PRO A 30 0.19 3.13 -5.49
CA PRO A 30 -0.61 3.95 -6.41
C PRO A 30 -1.95 3.33 -6.80
N GLU A 31 -1.98 2.02 -7.02
CA GLU A 31 -3.23 1.33 -7.36
C GLU A 31 -4.19 1.32 -6.16
N CYS A 32 -3.68 1.14 -4.94
CA CYS A 32 -4.50 1.27 -3.73
C CYS A 32 -5.01 2.70 -3.50
N GLU A 33 -4.23 3.72 -3.86
CA GLU A 33 -4.63 5.13 -3.73
C GLU A 33 -5.79 5.45 -4.68
N ILE A 34 -5.68 5.01 -5.94
CA ILE A 34 -6.74 5.16 -6.95
C ILE A 34 -8.01 4.41 -6.53
N GLU A 35 -7.88 3.16 -6.07
CA GLU A 35 -9.04 2.39 -5.60
C GLU A 35 -9.77 3.09 -4.45
N ALA A 36 -9.01 3.67 -3.51
CA ALA A 36 -9.60 4.42 -2.40
C ALA A 36 -10.33 5.69 -2.88
N GLU A 37 -9.77 6.41 -3.86
CA GLU A 37 -10.43 7.57 -4.47
C GLU A 37 -11.71 7.20 -5.21
N ASP A 38 -11.71 6.10 -5.97
CA ASP A 38 -12.89 5.59 -6.68
C ASP A 38 -13.99 5.12 -5.70
N GLU A 39 -13.61 4.43 -4.62
CA GLU A 39 -14.55 4.00 -3.57
C GLU A 39 -15.21 5.19 -2.86
N GLU A 40 -14.45 6.26 -2.59
CA GLU A 40 -14.98 7.51 -2.05
C GLU A 40 -15.94 8.19 -3.05
N ALA A 41 -15.59 8.24 -4.34
CA ALA A 41 -16.46 8.82 -5.36
C ALA A 41 -17.79 8.07 -5.51
N ASP A 42 -17.77 6.74 -5.57
CA ASP A 42 -18.98 5.90 -5.60
C ASP A 42 -19.85 6.10 -4.34
N HIS A 43 -19.21 6.26 -3.19
CA HIS A 43 -19.91 6.54 -1.94
C HIS A 43 -20.69 7.86 -2.00
N TYR A 44 -20.15 8.91 -2.64
CA TYR A 44 -20.83 10.19 -2.80
C TYR A 44 -21.97 10.15 -3.83
N ASP A 45 -21.84 9.43 -4.94
CA ASP A 45 -22.91 9.29 -5.95
C ASP A 45 -24.14 8.52 -5.42
N ARG A 46 -23.98 7.77 -4.31
CA ARG A 46 -25.06 7.00 -3.68
C ARG A 46 -25.97 7.83 -2.75
N TYR A 47 -25.64 9.09 -2.46
CA TYR A 47 -26.41 9.98 -1.59
C TYR A 47 -27.02 11.15 -2.37
#